data_AF-A0A7C2A3S9-F1
#
_entry.id   AF-A0A7C2A3S9-F1
#
_cell.length_a   1.000
_cell.length_b   1.000
_cell.length_c   1.000
_cell.angle_alpha   90.00
_cell.angle_beta   90.00
_cell.angle_gamma   90.00
#
_symmetry.space_group_name_H-M   'P 1'
#
loop_
_entity.id
_entity.type
_entity.pdbx_description
1 polymer ?
#
loop_
_entity_poly.entity_id
_entity_poly.type
_entity_poly.pdbx_seq_one_letter_code
_entity_poly.pdbx_strand_id
1 'polypeptide(L)' 'MKDLMFIIYVVVVMPLISLIYFGYAFTNFSALVIIAGAIILWLIIIPYPLYWYLKNRIFI' A
#
# COMPACT_ATOMS: atom_id res chain seq x y z
N MET A 1 -3.70 -17.96 -9.87
CA MET A 1 -4.21 -16.61 -10.20
C MET A 1 -4.17 -15.65 -9.01
N LYS A 2 -4.57 -16.10 -7.80
CA LYS A 2 -4.59 -15.25 -6.59
C LYS A 2 -3.20 -14.73 -6.17
N ASP A 3 -2.15 -15.55 -6.29
CA ASP A 3 -0.76 -15.12 -6.03
C ASP A 3 -0.31 -14.03 -7.00
N LEU A 4 -0.58 -14.20 -8.31
CA LEU A 4 -0.23 -13.21 -9.32
C LEU A 4 -0.92 -11.86 -9.05
N MET A 5 -2.20 -11.88 -8.65
CA MET A 5 -2.93 -10.66 -8.28
C MET A 5 -2.30 -9.96 -7.07
N PHE A 6 -1.94 -10.71 -6.03
CA PHE A 6 -1.27 -10.16 -4.85
C PHE A 6 0.11 -9.57 -5.19
N ILE A 7 0.90 -10.28 -6.01
CA ILE A 7 2.22 -9.81 -6.46
C ILE A 7 2.07 -8.53 -7.28
N ILE A 8 1.14 -8.47 -8.23
CA ILE A 8 0.87 -7.24 -9.02
C ILE A 8 0.47 -6.09 -8.09
N TYR A 9 -0.37 -6.37 -7.08
CA TYR A 9 -0.75 -5.35 -6.12
C TYR A 9 0.46 -4.79 -5.35
N VAL A 10 1.32 -5.66 -4.82
CA VAL A 10 2.48 -5.26 -4.02
C VAL A 10 3.58 -4.60 -4.86
N VAL A 11 3.82 -5.08 -6.09
CA VAL A 11 4.92 -4.61 -6.93
C VAL A 11 4.55 -3.40 -7.78
N VAL A 12 3.27 -3.24 -8.13
CA VAL A 12 2.83 -2.18 -9.05
C VAL A 12 1.91 -1.20 -8.35
N VAL A 13 0.80 -1.67 -7.78
CA VAL A 13 -0.24 -0.80 -7.23
C VAL A 13 0.27 -0.03 -6.01
N MET A 14 0.87 -0.71 -5.03
CA MET A 14 1.41 -0.08 -3.83
C MET A 14 2.50 0.97 -4.14
N PRO A 15 3.52 0.69 -4.98
CA PRO A 15 4.53 1.68 -5.32
C PRO A 15 3.96 2.86 -6.09
N LEU A 16 3.03 2.66 -7.02
CA LEU A 16 2.40 3.76 -7.77
C LEU A 16 1.62 4.69 -6.86
N ILE A 17 0.79 4.14 -5.96
CA ILE A 17 0.03 4.95 -5.00
C ILE A 17 0.98 5.71 -4.07
N SER A 18 2.02 5.04 -3.57
CA SER A 18 3.02 5.66 -2.71
C SER A 18 3.79 6.76 -3.44
N LEU A 19 4.16 6.55 -4.71
CA LEU A 19 4.87 7.53 -5.53
C LEU A 19 4.04 8.81 -5.71
N ILE A 20 2.75 8.68 -6.02
CA ILE A 20 1.83 9.81 -6.15
C ILE A 20 1.75 10.57 -4.83
N TYR A 21 1.55 9.86 -3.72
CA TYR A 21 1.49 10.48 -2.39
C TYR A 21 2.78 11.22 -2.05
N PHE A 22 3.94 10.56 -2.12
CA PHE A 22 5.21 11.14 -1.73
C PHE A 22 5.67 12.27 -2.67
N GLY A 23 5.42 12.15 -3.99
CA GLY A 23 5.73 13.22 -4.94
C GLY A 23 5.00 14.52 -4.63
N TYR A 24 3.73 14.43 -4.21
CA TYR A 24 2.98 15.58 -3.73
C TYR A 24 3.40 15.99 -2.32
N ALA A 25 3.58 15.04 -1.40
CA ALA A 25 3.76 15.34 0.00
C ALA A 25 5.12 16.00 0.31
N PHE A 26 6.20 15.54 -0.35
CA PHE A 26 7.54 16.12 -0.16
C PHE A 26 7.65 17.58 -0.62
N THR A 27 6.78 18.03 -1.53
CA THR A 27 6.81 19.40 -2.05
C THR A 27 5.92 20.36 -1.26
N ASN A 28 4.93 19.84 -0.51
CA ASN A 28 3.87 20.66 0.07
C ASN A 28 3.79 20.61 1.60
N PHE A 29 4.37 19.61 2.26
CA PHE A 29 4.18 19.39 3.69
C PHE A 29 5.48 19.26 4.48
N SER A 30 5.38 19.46 5.79
CA SER A 30 6.48 19.20 6.72
C SER A 30 6.70 17.70 6.93
N ALA A 31 7.90 17.32 7.37
CA ALA A 31 8.26 15.92 7.60
C ALA A 31 7.27 15.15 8.49
N LEU A 32 6.77 15.78 9.56
CA LEU A 32 5.81 15.14 10.48
C LEU A 32 4.48 14.82 9.79
N VAL A 33 3.98 15.73 8.94
CA VAL A 33 2.73 15.53 8.20
C VAL A 33 2.89 14.44 7.14
N ILE A 34 4.06 14.40 6.47
CA ILE A 34 4.39 13.36 5.50
C ILE A 34 4.42 11.98 6.17
N ILE A 35 5.05 11.87 7.34
CA ILE A 35 5.11 10.59 8.08
C ILE A 35 3.72 10.15 8.52
N ALA A 36 2.91 11.06 9.08
CA ALA A 36 1.56 10.74 9.52
C ALA A 36 0.68 10.27 8.35
N GLY A 37 0.73 10.97 7.20
CA GLY A 37 -0.04 10.58 6.02
C GLY A 37 0.45 9.28 5.40
N ALA A 38 1.75 8.99 5.41
CA ALA A 38 2.29 7.70 4.97
C ALA A 38 1.75 6.52 5.82
N ILE A 39 1.70 6.69 7.15
CA ILE A 39 1.13 5.70 8.06
C ILE A 39 -0.33 5.45 7.73
N ILE A 40 -1.13 6.52 7.56
CA ILE A 40 -2.55 6.41 7.22
C ILE A 40 -2.73 5.72 5.86
N LEU A 41 -1.98 6.13 4.84
CA LEU A 41 -2.03 5.55 3.51
C LEU A 41 -1.77 4.04 3.55
N TRP A 42 -0.71 3.63 4.23
CA TRP A 42 -0.33 2.23 4.33
C TRP A 42 -1.33 1.41 5.15
N LEU A 43 -1.91 1.97 6.22
CA LEU A 43 -3.00 1.34 6.95
C LEU A 43 -4.26 1.13 6.12
N ILE A 44 -4.48 1.92 5.06
CA ILE A 44 -5.61 1.73 4.14
C ILE A 44 -5.28 0.66 3.10
N ILE A 45 -4.09 0.74 2.49
CA ILE A 45 -3.79 -0.07 1.30
C ILE A 45 -3.22 -1.46 1.61
N ILE A 46 -2.57 -1.67 2.77
CA ILE A 46 -1.91 -2.96 3.08
C ILE A 46 -2.86 -4.01 3.69
N PRO A 47 -3.71 -3.70 4.68
CA PRO A 47 -4.36 -4.75 5.47
C PRO A 47 -5.29 -5.66 4.67
N TYR A 48 -6.12 -5.10 3.78
CA TYR A 48 -7.09 -5.90 3.03
C TYR A 48 -6.44 -6.86 2.01
N PRO A 49 -5.53 -6.42 1.13
CA PRO A 49 -4.83 -7.32 0.22
C PRO A 49 -4.03 -8.40 0.93
N LEU A 50 -3.40 -8.07 2.05
CA LEU A 50 -2.66 -9.03 2.88
C LEU A 50 -3.62 -10.06 3.50
N TYR A 51 -4.70 -9.62 4.13
CA TYR A 51 -5.73 -10.50 4.69
C TYR A 51 -6.33 -11.41 3.62
N TRP A 52 -6.70 -10.85 2.46
CA TRP A 52 -7.29 -11.62 1.37
C TRP A 52 -6.31 -12.68 0.86
N TYR A 53 -5.04 -12.33 0.68
CA TYR A 53 -4.02 -13.27 0.24
C TYR A 53 -3.83 -14.43 1.23
N LEU A 54 -3.65 -14.10 2.51
CA LEU A 54 -3.47 -15.09 3.57
C LEU A 54 -4.70 -16.00 3.70
N LYS A 55 -5.91 -15.43 3.69
CA LYS A 55 -7.16 -16.19 3.75
C LYS A 55 -7.23 -17.22 2.62
N ASN A 56 -6.88 -16.83 1.40
CA ASN A 56 -6.96 -17.69 0.23
C ASN A 56 -5.82 -18.71 0.10
N ARG A 57 -4.73 -18.56 0.87
CA ARG A 57 -3.56 -19.44 0.84
C ARG A 57 -3.56 -20.45 1.99
N ILE A 58 -4.01 -20.02 3.18
CA ILE A 58 -3.98 -20.83 4.40
C ILE A 58 -5.26 -21.65 4.57
N PHE A 59 -6.41 -21.10 4.19
CA PHE A 59 -7.72 -21.76 4.33
C PHE A 59 -8.20 -22.34 2.99
N ILE A 60 -7.28 -22.92 2.20
CA ILE A 60 -7.63 -23.68 0.98
C ILE A 60 -8.52 -24.87 1.37
#